data_AF-A0A965QSU9-F1
#
_entry.id   AF-A0A965QSU9-F1
#
_cell.length_a   1.000
_cell.length_b   1.000
_cell.length_c   1.000
_cell.angle_alpha   90.00
_cell.angle_beta   90.00
_cell.angle_gamma   90.00
#
_symmetry.space_group_name_H-M   'P 1'
#
loop_
_entity.id
_entity.type
_entity.pdbx_description
1 polymer ?
#
loop_
_entity_poly.entity_id
_entity_poly.type
_entity_poly.pdbx_seq_one_letter_code
_entity_poly.pdbx_strand_id
1 'polypeptide(L)'
;MKYRIEKDTMGEVNVPHDALWGAQTQRALENFNISGIKFAFPFGRSFIEALGVIKFAAASSNQKLKLLDARKAKAIKIASKEVLAGLHDSQFPLDIFQTGSGTSTNMNANEVIANLATKK
;
A
#
# COMPACT_ATOMS: atom_id res chain seq x y z
N MET A 1 7.85 9.34 19.60
CA MET A 1 7.77 8.96 18.18
C MET A 1 7.36 10.18 17.38
N LYS A 2 7.93 10.41 16.19
CA LYS A 2 7.51 11.50 15.29
C LYS A 2 6.36 11.00 14.42
N TYR A 3 5.33 11.82 14.25
CA TYR A 3 4.16 11.53 13.42
C TYR A 3 3.99 12.62 12.36
N ARG A 4 3.30 12.27 11.28
CA ARG A 4 2.73 13.22 10.32
C ARG A 4 1.22 13.10 10.33
N ILE A 5 0.54 14.21 10.07
CA ILE A 5 -0.91 14.24 9.98
C ILE A 5 -1.30 13.93 8.54
N GLU A 6 -2.06 12.86 8.35
CA GLU A 6 -2.71 12.53 7.08
C GLU A 6 -4.21 12.79 7.23
N LYS A 7 -4.90 13.04 6.10
CA LYS A 7 -6.34 13.31 6.09
C LYS A 7 -7.04 12.43 5.06
N ASP A 8 -8.13 11.82 5.48
CA ASP A 8 -9.11 11.18 4.60
C ASP A 8 -10.51 11.78 4.82
N THR A 9 -11.54 11.15 4.28
CA THR A 9 -12.93 11.60 4.40
C THR A 9 -13.46 11.54 5.83
N MET A 10 -12.84 10.77 6.72
CA MET A 10 -13.21 10.67 8.14
C MET A 10 -12.46 11.69 9.02
N GLY A 11 -11.58 12.50 8.43
CA GLY A 11 -10.82 13.53 9.12
C GLY A 11 -9.33 13.23 9.20
N GLU A 12 -8.68 13.83 10.19
CA GLU A 12 -7.24 13.70 10.40
C GLU A 12 -6.88 12.40 11.16
N VAL A 13 -5.68 11.89 10.92
CA VAL A 13 -5.11 10.74 11.64
C VAL A 13 -3.59 10.87 11.72
N ASN A 14 -3.03 10.45 12.86
CA ASN A 14 -1.58 10.48 13.09
C ASN A 14 -0.93 9.23 12.51
N VAL A 15 -0.08 9.40 11.51
CA VAL A 15 0.67 8.30 10.87
C VAL A 15 2.15 8.40 11.28
N PRO A 16 2.82 7.29 11.65
CA PRO A 16 4.25 7.33 11.97
C PRO A 16 5.05 7.98 10.85
N HIS A 17 5.99 8.87 11.18
CA HIS A 17 6.67 9.70 10.18
C HIS A 17 7.31 8.87 9.06
N ASP A 18 7.93 7.74 9.42
CA ASP A 18 8.69 6.88 8.48
C ASP A 18 7.83 5.81 7.80
N ALA A 19 6.54 5.72 8.12
CA ALA A 19 5.61 4.78 7.47
C ALA A 19 5.33 5.21 6.02
N LEU A 20 5.35 4.27 5.09
CA LEU A 20 5.00 4.52 3.69
C LEU A 20 3.48 4.50 3.45
N TRP A 21 2.69 3.90 4.34
CA TRP A 21 1.23 3.89 4.27
C TRP A 21 0.61 5.22 4.74
N GLY A 22 -0.67 5.44 4.46
CA GLY A 22 -1.38 6.69 4.72
C GLY A 22 -2.54 6.52 5.70
N ALA A 23 -3.51 7.44 5.61
CA ALA A 23 -4.61 7.53 6.55
C ALA A 23 -5.47 6.26 6.61
N GLN A 24 -5.80 5.65 5.46
CA GLN A 24 -6.74 4.53 5.44
C GLN A 24 -6.12 3.27 6.03
N THR A 25 -4.84 3.04 5.77
CA THR A 25 -4.11 1.93 6.41
C THR A 25 -3.96 2.18 7.91
N GLN A 26 -3.69 3.42 8.32
CA GLN A 26 -3.58 3.75 9.74
C GLN A 26 -4.90 3.50 10.49
N ARG A 27 -6.04 3.91 9.92
CA ARG A 27 -7.36 3.59 10.50
C ARG A 27 -7.63 2.10 10.52
N ALA A 28 -7.23 1.37 9.47
CA ALA A 28 -7.41 -0.08 9.44
C ALA A 28 -6.58 -0.78 10.53
N LEU A 29 -5.37 -0.29 10.84
CA LEU A 29 -4.58 -0.79 11.98
C LEU A 29 -5.28 -0.56 13.32
N GLU A 30 -5.90 0.61 13.49
CA GLU A 30 -6.64 0.96 14.70
C GLU A 30 -7.94 0.14 14.85
N ASN A 31 -8.61 -0.17 13.73
CA ASN A 31 -9.86 -0.92 13.71
C ASN A 31 -9.67 -2.45 13.79
N PHE A 32 -8.59 -2.99 13.23
CA PHE A 32 -8.40 -4.43 13.02
C PHE A 32 -7.11 -4.94 13.67
N ASN A 33 -7.06 -4.89 15.00
CA ASN A 33 -5.99 -5.50 15.79
C ASN A 33 -6.51 -6.75 16.51
N ILE A 34 -6.65 -7.85 15.76
CA ILE A 34 -7.39 -9.04 16.20
C ILE A 34 -6.46 -10.19 16.60
N SER A 35 -5.56 -10.61 15.71
CA SER A 35 -4.77 -11.84 15.85
C SER A 35 -3.27 -11.61 15.93
N GLY A 36 -2.79 -10.47 15.41
CA GLY A 36 -1.37 -10.19 15.20
C GLY A 36 -0.77 -10.92 13.99
N ILE A 37 -1.54 -11.74 13.28
CA ILE A 37 -1.12 -12.42 12.04
C ILE A 37 -1.25 -11.43 10.88
N LYS A 38 -0.14 -11.20 10.16
CA LYS A 38 -0.06 -10.23 9.06
C LYS A 38 0.11 -10.94 7.73
N PHE A 39 -0.06 -10.21 6.62
CA PHE A 39 0.22 -10.69 5.26
C PHE A 39 1.72 -10.81 4.92
N ALA A 40 2.61 -10.83 5.92
CA ALA A 40 4.06 -10.84 5.75
C ALA A 40 4.67 -12.23 6.04
N PHE A 41 5.98 -12.38 5.80
CA PHE A 41 6.69 -13.67 5.90
C PHE A 41 6.42 -14.45 7.22
N PRO A 42 6.29 -15.79 7.19
CA PRO A 42 6.30 -16.67 6.00
C PRO A 42 4.91 -16.91 5.38
N PHE A 43 3.83 -16.44 6.00
CA PHE A 43 2.46 -16.72 5.55
C PHE A 43 1.83 -15.49 4.89
N GLY A 44 1.42 -15.59 3.63
CA GLY A 44 0.70 -14.51 2.93
C GLY A 44 1.58 -13.51 2.18
N ARG A 45 2.91 -13.70 2.15
CA ARG A 45 3.80 -12.84 1.34
C ARG A 45 3.44 -12.84 -0.14
N SER A 46 3.04 -13.98 -0.69
CA SER A 46 2.53 -14.11 -2.07
C SER A 46 1.32 -13.21 -2.33
N PHE A 47 0.53 -12.87 -1.31
CA PHE A 47 -0.57 -11.94 -1.42
C PHE A 47 -0.07 -10.50 -1.67
N ILE A 48 0.93 -10.04 -0.90
CA ILE A 48 1.58 -8.73 -1.13
C ILE A 48 2.25 -8.69 -2.51
N GLU A 49 2.83 -9.82 -2.94
CA GLU A 49 3.48 -9.95 -4.25
C GLU A 49 2.47 -9.75 -5.37
N ALA A 50 1.32 -10.46 -5.26
CA ALA A 50 0.22 -10.34 -6.20
C ALA A 50 -0.32 -8.91 -6.28
N LEU A 51 -0.42 -8.18 -5.16
CA LEU A 51 -0.79 -6.76 -5.18
C LEU A 51 0.23 -5.93 -5.99
N GLY A 52 1.53 -6.16 -5.79
CA GLY A 52 2.58 -5.54 -6.59
C GLY A 52 2.41 -5.82 -8.09
N VAL A 53 2.16 -7.08 -8.48
CA VAL A 53 1.86 -7.47 -9.87
C VAL A 53 0.65 -6.72 -10.42
N ILE A 54 -0.46 -6.72 -9.70
CA ILE A 54 -1.72 -6.10 -10.13
C ILE A 54 -1.54 -4.60 -10.34
N LYS A 55 -0.85 -3.90 -9.43
CA LYS A 55 -0.61 -2.45 -9.54
C LYS A 55 0.33 -2.11 -10.69
N PHE A 56 1.36 -2.95 -10.92
CA PHE A 56 2.23 -2.82 -12.09
C PHE A 56 1.44 -2.99 -13.41
N ALA A 57 0.62 -4.02 -13.49
CA ALA A 57 -0.20 -4.31 -14.65
C ALA A 57 -1.22 -3.19 -14.92
N ALA A 58 -1.91 -2.71 -13.88
CA ALA A 58 -2.86 -1.60 -13.98
C ALA A 58 -2.19 -0.32 -14.50
N ALA A 59 -1.02 0.06 -13.95
CA ALA A 59 -0.28 1.23 -14.41
C ALA A 59 0.19 1.08 -15.86
N SER A 60 0.61 -0.13 -16.26
CA SER A 60 1.03 -0.43 -17.63
C SER A 60 -0.13 -0.34 -18.63
N SER A 61 -1.28 -0.92 -18.30
CA SER A 61 -2.48 -0.88 -19.12
C SER A 61 -3.03 0.55 -19.24
N ASN A 62 -3.13 1.28 -18.14
CA ASN A 62 -3.59 2.67 -18.14
C ASN A 62 -2.65 3.59 -18.94
N GLN A 63 -1.34 3.36 -18.89
CA GLN A 63 -0.40 4.09 -19.75
C GLN A 63 -0.63 3.79 -21.23
N LYS A 64 -0.80 2.51 -21.60
CA LYS A 64 -1.04 2.08 -22.98
C LYS A 64 -2.33 2.68 -23.55
N LEU A 65 -3.37 2.80 -22.72
CA LEU A 65 -4.65 3.42 -23.05
C LEU A 65 -4.62 4.96 -22.94
N LYS A 66 -3.48 5.56 -22.60
CA LYS A 66 -3.31 7.01 -22.38
C LYS A 66 -4.22 7.59 -21.27
N LEU A 67 -4.67 6.75 -20.35
CA LEU A 67 -5.46 7.14 -19.16
C LEU A 67 -4.57 7.58 -17.99
N LEU A 68 -3.27 7.33 -18.08
CA LEU A 68 -2.28 7.69 -17.07
C LEU A 68 -1.06 8.31 -17.74
N ASP A 69 -0.65 9.48 -17.23
CA ASP A 69 0.56 10.17 -17.67
C ASP A 69 1.80 9.25 -17.61
N ALA A 70 2.67 9.36 -18.62
CA ALA A 70 3.81 8.46 -18.78
C ALA A 70 4.81 8.53 -17.62
N ARG A 71 5.01 9.72 -17.02
CA ARG A 71 5.92 9.89 -15.88
C ARG A 71 5.33 9.21 -14.64
N LYS A 72 4.05 9.47 -14.34
CA LYS A 72 3.34 8.80 -13.22
C LYS A 72 3.32 7.29 -13.39
N ALA A 73 3.00 6.80 -14.60
CA ALA A 73 3.00 5.37 -14.89
C ALA A 73 4.37 4.73 -14.67
N LYS A 74 5.46 5.38 -15.10
CA LYS A 74 6.83 4.88 -14.88
C LYS A 74 7.15 4.79 -13.38
N ALA A 75 6.87 5.84 -12.62
CA ALA A 75 7.13 5.87 -11.18
C ALA A 75 6.35 4.77 -10.42
N ILE A 76 5.05 4.62 -10.71
CA ILE A 76 4.20 3.58 -10.10
C ILE A 76 4.69 2.19 -10.46
N LYS A 77 5.10 1.95 -11.72
CA LYS A 77 5.63 0.65 -12.15
C LYS A 77 6.93 0.29 -11.41
N ILE A 78 7.83 1.24 -11.20
CA ILE A 78 9.07 0.99 -10.45
C ILE A 78 8.73 0.68 -8.99
N ALA A 79 7.90 1.50 -8.33
CA ALA A 79 7.47 1.27 -6.96
C ALA A 79 6.75 -0.08 -6.78
N SER A 80 5.87 -0.45 -7.72
CA SER A 80 5.17 -1.74 -7.71
C SER A 80 6.14 -2.93 -7.84
N LYS A 81 7.22 -2.79 -8.62
CA LYS A 81 8.28 -3.81 -8.71
C LYS A 81 9.06 -3.96 -7.40
N GLU A 82 9.28 -2.88 -6.65
CA GLU A 82 9.94 -2.96 -5.34
C GLU A 82 9.06 -3.69 -4.31
N VAL A 83 7.75 -3.44 -4.32
CA VAL A 83 6.77 -4.19 -3.51
C VAL A 83 6.73 -5.67 -3.94
N LEU A 84 6.67 -5.94 -5.24
CA LEU A 84 6.78 -7.30 -5.78
C LEU A 84 8.04 -8.02 -5.26
N ALA A 85 9.19 -7.33 -5.26
CA ALA A 85 10.49 -7.89 -4.85
C ALA A 85 10.67 -8.04 -3.32
N GLY A 86 9.73 -7.55 -2.51
CA GLY A 86 9.76 -7.71 -1.04
C GLY A 86 10.62 -6.69 -0.31
N LEU A 87 11.00 -5.61 -0.98
CA LEU A 87 11.85 -4.59 -0.38
C LEU A 87 11.14 -3.78 0.70
N HIS A 88 9.80 -3.84 0.74
CA HIS A 88 8.96 -2.99 1.59
C HIS A 88 7.91 -3.78 2.39
N ASP A 89 8.15 -5.08 2.66
CA ASP A 89 7.17 -5.95 3.33
C ASP A 89 6.77 -5.44 4.72
N SER A 90 7.68 -4.76 5.43
CA SER A 90 7.38 -4.15 6.73
C SER A 90 6.34 -3.02 6.66
N GLN A 91 6.00 -2.55 5.46
CA GLN A 91 5.05 -1.46 5.20
C GLN A 91 3.63 -1.99 4.93
N PHE A 92 3.42 -3.29 5.13
CA PHE A 92 2.11 -3.95 5.08
C PHE A 92 1.74 -4.49 6.47
N PRO A 93 1.45 -3.61 7.44
CA PRO A 93 1.31 -3.98 8.84
C PRO A 93 -0.04 -4.60 9.22
N LEU A 94 -1.01 -4.64 8.28
CA LEU A 94 -2.39 -5.03 8.53
C LEU A 94 -2.53 -6.51 8.93
N ASP A 95 -3.45 -6.73 9.86
CA ASP A 95 -3.90 -8.07 10.25
C ASP A 95 -4.67 -8.74 9.10
N ILE A 96 -4.56 -10.06 9.00
CA ILE A 96 -5.32 -10.84 8.01
C ILE A 96 -6.82 -10.77 8.25
N PHE A 97 -7.25 -10.63 9.51
CA PHE A 97 -8.64 -10.51 9.89
C PHE A 97 -9.09 -9.03 9.82
N GLN A 98 -9.22 -8.56 8.59
CA GLN A 98 -9.72 -7.23 8.23
C GLN A 98 -11.11 -7.33 7.59
N THR A 99 -11.55 -6.29 6.87
CA THR A 99 -12.79 -6.36 6.08
C THR A 99 -12.75 -7.52 5.08
N GLY A 100 -13.86 -8.26 4.96
CA GLY A 100 -13.94 -9.46 4.10
C GLY A 100 -13.74 -9.20 2.60
N SER A 101 -13.85 -7.95 2.15
CA SER A 101 -13.58 -7.52 0.78
C SER A 101 -12.10 -7.32 0.45
N GLY A 102 -11.21 -7.26 1.47
CA GLY A 102 -9.80 -6.91 1.28
C GLY A 102 -9.54 -5.44 0.94
N THR A 103 -10.50 -4.54 1.21
CA THR A 103 -10.38 -3.11 0.89
C THR A 103 -9.15 -2.48 1.56
N SER A 104 -8.92 -2.77 2.84
CA SER A 104 -7.82 -2.17 3.60
C SER A 104 -6.45 -2.59 3.05
N THR A 105 -6.23 -3.86 2.74
CA THR A 105 -4.99 -4.31 2.08
C THR A 105 -4.81 -3.73 0.67
N ASN A 106 -5.87 -3.58 -0.11
CA ASN A 106 -5.77 -2.91 -1.41
C ASN A 106 -5.36 -1.43 -1.27
N MET A 107 -5.92 -0.73 -0.28
CA MET A 107 -5.57 0.66 0.01
C MET A 107 -4.16 0.80 0.58
N ASN A 108 -3.73 -0.14 1.42
CA ASN A 108 -2.35 -0.21 1.90
C ASN A 108 -1.35 -0.31 0.74
N ALA A 109 -1.62 -1.17 -0.25
CA ALA A 109 -0.79 -1.23 -1.45
C ALA A 109 -0.80 0.09 -2.23
N ASN A 110 -1.96 0.73 -2.39
CA ASN A 110 -2.06 2.03 -3.07
C ASN A 110 -1.22 3.10 -2.37
N GLU A 111 -1.37 3.25 -1.05
CA GLU A 111 -0.69 4.30 -0.27
C GLU A 111 0.83 4.08 -0.28
N VAL A 112 1.29 2.86 -0.03
CA VAL A 112 2.73 2.52 -0.05
C VAL A 112 3.34 2.79 -1.43
N ILE A 113 2.69 2.29 -2.49
CA ILE A 113 3.19 2.48 -3.87
C ILE A 113 3.16 3.94 -4.27
N ALA A 114 2.14 4.71 -3.87
CA ALA A 114 2.07 6.14 -4.13
C ALA A 114 3.21 6.89 -3.44
N ASN A 115 3.48 6.62 -2.16
CA ASN A 115 4.58 7.23 -1.41
C ASN A 115 5.96 6.90 -2.01
N LEU A 116 6.15 5.66 -2.47
CA LEU A 116 7.38 5.27 -3.18
C LEU A 116 7.49 5.96 -4.55
N ALA A 117 6.38 6.12 -5.26
CA ALA A 117 6.36 6.72 -6.59
C ALA A 117 6.62 8.23 -6.56
N THR A 118 6.22 8.96 -5.51
CA THR A 118 6.51 10.41 -5.40
C THR A 118 7.99 10.73 -5.21
N LYS A 119 8.80 9.73 -4.84
CA LYS A 119 10.26 9.84 -4.67
C LYS A 119 11.04 9.52 -5.96
N LYS A 120 10.37 9.37 -7.10
CA LYS A 120 10.94 8.88 -8.37
C LYS A 120 10.71 9.82 -9.55
#